data_AF-A0A1V6GVV5-F1
#
_entry.id   AF-A0A1V6GVV5-F1
#
_cell.length_a   1.000
_cell.length_b   1.000
_cell.length_c   1.000
_cell.angle_alpha   90.00
_cell.angle_beta   90.00
_cell.angle_gamma   90.00
#
_symmetry.space_group_name_H-M   'P 1'
#
loop_
_entity.id
_entity.type
_entity.pdbx_description
1 polymer ?
#
loop_
_entity_poly.entity_id
_entity_poly.type
_entity_poly.pdbx_seq_one_letter_code
_entity_poly.pdbx_strand_id
1 'polypeptide(L)'
;MTGGSTLARHTPASHVAVTGDAQRRVVVDDAKCANCHEWYKGHGGNRVYAVGVCVMCHVPNLSTSGRSSNIANLKPAMRDALAANGCDPDNPLTYPESTNNMKEMTHAIHAASVRTTPYEFVRNAGTRGINYYNFADFGYPAKPNNCLMCHKPGTFTSVPAGALATNFVTDNGAINTPDDADAARETVPNTMDEVVSPFASSCIACHDTPLAAAHMAQNGAFVYGARGDMGNSVETCALCHGPGRSADIVTAHGL
;
A
#
# COMPACT_ATOMS: atom_id res chain seq x y z
N MET A 1 -45.74 -3.04 1.82
CA MET A 1 -44.84 -3.86 2.66
C MET A 1 -44.92 -5.27 2.09
N THR A 2 -43.88 -5.99 1.71
CA THR A 2 -42.48 -6.07 2.17
C THR A 2 -41.60 -6.44 0.95
N GLY A 3 -40.59 -5.64 0.62
CA GLY A 3 -39.24 -5.96 1.09
C GLY A 3 -38.58 -7.03 0.22
N GLY A 4 -38.37 -6.74 -1.08
CA GLY A 4 -37.46 -7.54 -1.89
C GLY A 4 -36.07 -7.39 -1.29
N SER A 5 -35.64 -8.38 -0.50
CA SER A 5 -34.30 -8.41 0.06
C SER A 5 -33.32 -8.35 -1.09
N THR A 6 -32.63 -7.22 -1.25
CA THR A 6 -31.42 -7.10 -2.04
C THR A 6 -30.35 -7.93 -1.33
N LEU A 7 -30.45 -9.26 -1.45
CA LEU A 7 -29.40 -10.18 -1.01
C LEU A 7 -28.18 -9.81 -1.85
N ALA A 8 -27.18 -9.23 -1.19
CA ALA A 8 -25.93 -8.90 -1.83
C ALA A 8 -25.32 -10.20 -2.38
N ARG A 9 -25.34 -10.35 -3.71
CA ARG A 9 -24.74 -11.51 -4.37
C ARG A 9 -23.23 -11.31 -4.32
N HIS A 10 -22.58 -12.00 -3.39
CA HIS A 10 -21.13 -12.05 -3.32
C HIS A 10 -20.67 -13.24 -4.16
N THR A 11 -19.90 -12.95 -5.19
CA THR A 11 -19.25 -14.00 -5.99
C THR A 11 -17.75 -13.84 -5.82
N PRO A 12 -17.02 -14.89 -5.40
CA PRO A 12 -15.56 -14.86 -5.41
C PRO A 12 -15.08 -14.41 -6.79
N ALA A 13 -14.22 -13.40 -6.83
CA ALA A 13 -13.67 -12.94 -8.09
C ALA A 13 -12.74 -14.01 -8.66
N SER A 14 -12.69 -14.13 -9.99
CA SER A 14 -11.77 -15.02 -10.70
C SER A 14 -10.82 -14.20 -11.56
N HIS A 15 -9.64 -14.76 -11.77
CA HIS A 15 -8.64 -14.25 -12.70
C HIS A 15 -7.95 -15.45 -13.34
N VAL A 16 -7.48 -15.27 -14.56
CA VAL A 16 -6.78 -16.31 -15.31
C VAL A 16 -5.54 -15.69 -15.93
N ALA A 17 -4.43 -16.43 -15.95
CA ALA A 17 -3.25 -16.03 -16.69
C ALA A 17 -3.56 -16.13 -18.19
N VAL A 18 -3.03 -15.19 -18.98
CA VAL A 18 -3.13 -15.27 -20.44
C VAL A 18 -2.31 -16.46 -20.93
N THR A 19 -2.88 -17.26 -21.84
CA THR A 19 -2.19 -18.42 -22.40
C THR A 19 -0.89 -18.01 -23.08
N GLY A 20 0.23 -18.60 -22.66
CA GLY A 20 1.57 -18.30 -23.17
C GLY A 20 2.39 -17.36 -22.29
N ASP A 21 1.76 -16.68 -21.32
CA ASP A 21 2.46 -15.79 -20.39
C ASP A 21 2.97 -16.55 -19.16
N ALA A 22 4.06 -16.06 -18.58
CA ALA A 22 4.52 -16.53 -17.28
C ALA A 22 3.50 -16.17 -16.19
N GLN A 23 3.06 -17.16 -15.42
CA GLN A 23 2.11 -16.94 -14.34
C GLN A 23 2.71 -16.04 -13.26
N ARG A 24 1.93 -15.05 -12.79
CA ARG A 24 2.30 -14.25 -11.63
C ARG A 24 2.46 -15.15 -10.41
N ARG A 25 3.59 -15.01 -9.70
CA ARG A 25 3.83 -15.69 -8.42
C ARG A 25 2.65 -15.52 -7.44
N VAL A 26 2.37 -16.58 -6.71
CA VAL A 26 1.37 -16.60 -5.62
C VAL A 26 2.12 -16.56 -4.30
N VAL A 27 2.02 -15.43 -3.58
CA VAL A 27 2.76 -15.20 -2.33
C VAL A 27 1.87 -15.28 -1.09
N VAL A 28 0.60 -14.90 -1.23
CA VAL A 28 -0.40 -14.99 -0.17
C VAL A 28 -1.44 -16.05 -0.52
N ASP A 29 -2.15 -16.51 0.51
CA ASP A 29 -3.22 -17.47 0.36
C ASP A 29 -4.57 -16.78 0.58
N ASP A 30 -5.40 -16.75 -0.47
CA ASP A 30 -6.74 -16.14 -0.40
C ASP A 30 -7.58 -16.76 0.73
N ALA A 31 -7.39 -18.05 1.02
CA ALA A 31 -8.10 -18.74 2.09
C ALA A 31 -7.76 -18.20 3.48
N LYS A 32 -6.56 -17.63 3.66
CA LYS A 32 -6.15 -17.08 4.94
C LYS A 32 -6.79 -15.74 5.25
N CYS A 33 -7.21 -14.98 4.22
CA CYS A 33 -7.97 -13.75 4.41
C CYS A 33 -9.36 -14.03 5.01
N ALA A 34 -9.99 -15.17 4.67
CA ALA A 34 -11.28 -15.58 5.25
C ALA A 34 -11.24 -15.81 6.76
N ASN A 35 -10.06 -16.14 7.33
CA ASN A 35 -9.94 -16.39 8.77
C ASN A 35 -10.37 -15.18 9.62
N CYS A 36 -10.36 -13.98 9.05
CA CYS A 36 -10.83 -12.77 9.73
C CYS A 36 -11.90 -12.00 8.95
N HIS A 37 -11.86 -12.00 7.61
CA HIS A 37 -12.76 -11.16 6.81
C HIS A 37 -14.01 -11.85 6.30
N GLU A 38 -14.15 -13.17 6.52
CA GLU A 38 -15.17 -14.05 5.91
C GLU A 38 -15.23 -13.84 4.37
N TRP A 39 -15.96 -12.80 3.94
CA TRP A 39 -15.98 -12.25 2.59
C TRP A 39 -15.35 -10.86 2.52
N TYR A 40 -14.03 -10.76 2.30
CA TYR A 40 -13.37 -9.47 2.09
C TYR A 40 -13.85 -8.79 0.79
N LYS A 41 -14.32 -7.54 0.90
CA LYS A 41 -14.94 -6.74 -0.19
C LYS A 41 -14.45 -5.30 -0.20
N GLY A 42 -13.20 -5.07 -0.57
CA GLY A 42 -12.63 -3.72 -0.60
C GLY A 42 -13.36 -2.73 -1.53
N HIS A 43 -14.10 -3.22 -2.54
CA HIS A 43 -14.81 -2.39 -3.53
C HIS A 43 -16.25 -2.85 -3.79
N GLY A 44 -16.88 -3.54 -2.84
CA GLY A 44 -18.23 -4.11 -2.99
C GLY A 44 -18.25 -5.52 -3.60
N GLY A 45 -19.39 -5.91 -4.17
CA GLY A 45 -19.69 -7.32 -4.51
C GLY A 45 -18.96 -7.94 -5.71
N ASN A 46 -18.14 -7.19 -6.44
CA ASN A 46 -17.44 -7.64 -7.65
C ASN A 46 -15.91 -7.83 -7.50
N ARG A 47 -15.32 -7.41 -6.38
CA ARG A 47 -13.88 -7.57 -6.06
C ARG A 47 -13.75 -8.23 -4.72
N VAL A 48 -14.01 -9.53 -4.73
CA VAL A 48 -14.23 -10.33 -3.53
C VAL A 48 -13.20 -11.44 -3.47
N TYR A 49 -12.53 -11.54 -2.33
CA TYR A 49 -11.69 -12.68 -1.92
C TYR A 49 -10.36 -12.90 -2.66
N ALA A 50 -10.35 -12.91 -3.99
CA ALA A 50 -9.16 -13.29 -4.76
C ALA A 50 -8.13 -12.14 -4.84
N VAL A 51 -7.01 -12.27 -4.11
CA VAL A 51 -5.97 -11.22 -4.07
C VAL A 51 -5.37 -10.95 -5.45
N GLY A 52 -5.37 -11.94 -6.33
CA GLY A 52 -4.96 -11.79 -7.72
C GLY A 52 -5.71 -10.70 -8.49
N VAL A 53 -6.96 -10.38 -8.11
CA VAL A 53 -7.74 -9.28 -8.69
C VAL A 53 -7.33 -7.94 -8.07
N CYS A 54 -7.01 -7.90 -6.77
CA CYS A 54 -6.57 -6.68 -6.09
C CYS A 54 -5.28 -6.13 -6.71
N VAL A 55 -4.32 -7.02 -6.99
CA VAL A 55 -3.00 -6.67 -7.54
C VAL A 55 -3.03 -6.28 -9.03
N MET A 56 -4.19 -6.29 -9.68
CA MET A 56 -4.37 -5.69 -11.01
C MET A 56 -4.44 -4.16 -10.93
N CYS A 57 -4.88 -3.61 -9.80
CA CYS A 57 -4.98 -2.17 -9.58
C CYS A 57 -4.01 -1.68 -8.49
N HIS A 58 -3.91 -2.42 -7.38
CA HIS A 58 -2.99 -2.12 -6.28
C HIS A 58 -1.56 -2.56 -6.62
N VAL A 59 -0.96 -1.83 -7.55
CA VAL A 59 0.35 -2.06 -8.15
C VAL A 59 1.42 -1.13 -7.58
N PRO A 60 2.73 -1.39 -7.79
CA PRO A 60 3.80 -0.58 -7.22
C PRO A 60 3.73 0.91 -7.53
N ASN A 61 3.17 1.32 -8.66
CA ASN A 61 3.08 2.73 -9.04
C ASN A 61 1.85 3.46 -8.48
N LEU A 62 0.94 2.78 -7.77
CA LEU A 62 -0.30 3.38 -7.28
C LEU A 62 -0.09 4.08 -5.93
N SER A 63 -0.29 5.39 -5.90
CA SER A 63 -0.47 6.21 -4.70
C SER A 63 -1.87 6.84 -4.65
N THR A 64 -2.24 7.47 -3.53
CA THR A 64 -3.58 8.02 -3.30
C THR A 64 -3.73 9.47 -3.79
N SER A 65 -4.87 9.80 -4.41
CA SER A 65 -5.08 11.05 -5.16
C SER A 65 -5.56 12.27 -4.37
N GLY A 66 -5.29 12.35 -3.06
CA GLY A 66 -5.78 13.43 -2.21
C GLY A 66 -5.43 14.83 -2.71
N ARG A 67 -4.18 15.03 -3.14
CA ARG A 67 -3.64 16.32 -3.55
C ARG A 67 -4.32 16.95 -4.75
N SER A 68 -5.03 16.16 -5.56
CA SER A 68 -5.76 16.65 -6.73
C SER A 68 -7.26 16.86 -6.49
N SER A 69 -7.67 16.89 -5.22
CA SER A 69 -9.08 17.00 -4.86
C SER A 69 -9.67 18.38 -5.13
N ASN A 70 -10.86 18.44 -5.72
CA ASN A 70 -11.67 19.66 -5.73
C ASN A 70 -12.46 19.77 -4.42
N ILE A 71 -12.10 20.74 -3.56
CA ILE A 71 -12.69 20.95 -2.23
C ILE A 71 -14.21 21.18 -2.23
N ALA A 72 -14.82 21.54 -3.37
CA ALA A 72 -16.28 21.61 -3.49
C ALA A 72 -16.97 20.26 -3.25
N ASN A 73 -16.24 19.15 -3.43
CA ASN A 73 -16.70 17.79 -3.15
C ASN A 73 -16.38 17.32 -1.70
N LEU A 74 -15.79 18.19 -0.86
CA LEU A 74 -15.45 17.86 0.52
C LEU A 74 -16.69 17.94 1.41
N LYS A 75 -17.06 16.81 2.01
CA LYS A 75 -18.19 16.73 2.93
C LYS A 75 -17.79 17.26 4.31
N PRO A 76 -18.70 17.88 5.08
CA PRO A 76 -18.40 18.43 6.42
C PRO A 76 -17.69 17.44 7.34
N ALA A 77 -18.17 16.19 7.42
CA ALA A 77 -17.54 15.16 8.26
C ALA A 77 -16.08 14.86 7.87
N MET A 78 -15.72 14.96 6.59
CA MET A 78 -14.35 14.75 6.12
C MET A 78 -13.48 15.98 6.35
N ARG A 79 -14.06 17.18 6.24
CA ARG A 79 -13.40 18.44 6.64
C ARG A 79 -13.02 18.40 8.13
N ASP A 80 -13.96 18.02 8.99
CA ASP A 80 -13.72 17.94 10.43
C ASP A 80 -12.65 16.91 10.75
N ALA A 81 -12.69 15.74 10.09
CA ALA A 81 -11.69 14.68 10.27
C ALA A 81 -10.30 15.10 9.82
N LEU A 82 -10.17 15.82 8.69
CA LEU A 82 -8.89 16.37 8.22
C LEU A 82 -8.32 17.39 9.20
N ALA A 83 -9.14 18.35 9.64
CA ALA A 83 -8.73 19.38 10.60
C ALA A 83 -8.30 18.75 11.93
N ALA A 84 -9.02 17.75 12.42
CA ALA A 84 -8.68 17.03 13.65
C ALA A 84 -7.34 16.27 13.57
N ASN A 85 -6.86 15.96 12.36
CA ASN A 85 -5.60 15.27 12.12
C ASN A 85 -4.51 16.21 11.55
N GLY A 86 -4.68 17.53 11.70
CA GLY A 86 -3.64 18.51 11.36
C GLY A 86 -3.49 18.83 9.87
N CYS A 87 -4.39 18.35 9.02
CA CYS A 87 -4.45 18.76 7.62
C CYS A 87 -5.25 20.07 7.47
N ASP A 88 -4.88 20.91 6.50
CA ASP A 88 -5.69 22.08 6.12
C ASP A 88 -6.81 21.63 5.15
N PRO A 89 -8.09 21.60 5.57
CA PRO A 89 -9.18 21.12 4.72
C PRO A 89 -9.48 22.01 3.51
N ASP A 90 -8.93 23.23 3.48
CA ASP A 90 -9.10 24.16 2.37
C ASP A 90 -7.91 24.14 1.40
N ASN A 91 -6.86 23.38 1.71
CA ASN A 91 -5.69 23.20 0.87
C ASN A 91 -5.41 21.71 0.60
N PRO A 92 -5.92 21.15 -0.53
CA PRO A 92 -5.70 19.76 -0.91
C PRO A 92 -4.23 19.35 -0.99
N LEU A 93 -3.31 20.28 -1.26
CA LEU A 93 -1.88 19.96 -1.34
C LEU A 93 -1.30 19.53 0.01
N THR A 94 -1.97 19.82 1.12
CA THR A 94 -1.61 19.36 2.46
C THR A 94 -2.15 17.97 2.79
N TYR A 95 -3.02 17.41 1.95
CA TYR A 95 -3.64 16.12 2.23
C TYR A 95 -2.61 15.00 2.16
N PRO A 96 -2.63 14.06 3.13
CA PRO A 96 -1.70 12.96 3.14
C PRO A 96 -1.88 12.10 1.89
N GLU A 97 -0.74 11.75 1.30
CA GLU A 97 -0.64 10.81 0.21
C GLU A 97 0.21 9.62 0.66
N SER A 98 -0.28 8.42 0.40
CA SER A 98 0.44 7.19 0.69
C SER A 98 0.36 6.24 -0.50
N THR A 99 1.29 5.29 -0.55
CA THR A 99 1.19 4.17 -1.49
C THR A 99 -0.08 3.35 -1.22
N ASN A 100 -0.73 2.97 -2.30
CA ASN A 100 -1.83 2.01 -2.34
C ASN A 100 -1.37 0.71 -3.02
N ASN A 101 -0.07 0.45 -3.14
CA ASN A 101 0.42 -0.85 -3.58
C ASN A 101 -0.02 -1.95 -2.59
N MET A 102 -0.38 -3.13 -3.10
CA MET A 102 -1.08 -4.15 -2.31
C MET A 102 -0.31 -4.58 -1.07
N LYS A 103 1.02 -4.78 -1.18
CA LYS A 103 1.84 -5.29 -0.07
C LYS A 103 1.97 -4.24 1.04
N GLU A 104 2.24 -2.99 0.69
CA GLU A 104 2.37 -1.90 1.66
C GLU A 104 1.03 -1.55 2.31
N MET A 105 -0.03 -1.37 1.52
CA MET A 105 -1.36 -1.06 2.06
C MET A 105 -1.83 -2.13 3.04
N THR A 106 -1.67 -3.41 2.68
CA THR A 106 -2.11 -4.52 3.54
C THR A 106 -1.27 -4.60 4.80
N HIS A 107 0.05 -4.49 4.70
CA HIS A 107 0.92 -4.49 5.89
C HIS A 107 0.61 -3.29 6.77
N ALA A 108 0.54 -2.08 6.23
CA ALA A 108 0.39 -0.86 7.02
C ALA A 108 -0.94 -0.82 7.79
N ILE A 109 -2.04 -1.31 7.20
CA ILE A 109 -3.35 -1.41 7.88
C ILE A 109 -3.30 -2.43 9.03
N HIS A 110 -2.73 -3.62 8.81
CA HIS A 110 -2.72 -4.69 9.82
C HIS A 110 -1.58 -4.57 10.84
N ALA A 111 -0.60 -3.71 10.58
CA ALA A 111 0.54 -3.44 11.44
C ALA A 111 0.42 -2.09 12.18
N ALA A 112 -0.77 -1.48 12.21
CA ALA A 112 -0.99 -0.19 12.86
C ALA A 112 -0.42 -0.11 14.29
N SER A 113 -0.54 -1.19 15.07
CA SER A 113 -0.03 -1.27 16.45
C SER A 113 1.49 -1.29 16.61
N VAL A 114 2.25 -1.50 15.52
CA VAL A 114 3.73 -1.50 15.56
C VAL A 114 4.36 -0.36 14.76
N ARG A 115 3.54 0.36 13.96
CA ARG A 115 4.00 1.52 13.21
C ARG A 115 4.21 2.73 14.12
N THR A 116 5.18 3.56 13.78
CA THR A 116 5.44 4.84 14.45
C THR A 116 4.77 6.02 13.74
N THR A 117 4.56 5.90 12.43
CA THR A 117 3.81 6.85 11.61
C THR A 117 2.47 6.22 11.24
N PRO A 118 1.33 6.85 11.57
CA PRO A 118 0.03 6.40 11.09
C PRO A 118 0.02 6.18 9.57
N TYR A 119 -0.62 5.09 9.15
CA TYR A 119 -0.96 4.94 7.73
C TYR A 119 -2.23 5.74 7.48
N GLU A 120 -2.10 6.84 6.77
CA GLU A 120 -3.21 7.72 6.43
C GLU A 120 -3.08 8.25 5.01
N PHE A 121 -4.22 8.58 4.42
CA PHE A 121 -4.28 9.16 3.09
C PHE A 121 -5.66 9.74 2.78
N VAL A 122 -5.71 10.60 1.77
CA VAL A 122 -6.96 11.06 1.16
C VAL A 122 -7.12 10.48 -0.24
N ARG A 123 -8.35 10.04 -0.57
CA ARG A 123 -8.72 9.62 -1.93
C ARG A 123 -9.68 10.62 -2.55
N ASN A 124 -9.31 11.12 -3.72
CA ASN A 124 -10.21 11.86 -4.60
C ASN A 124 -11.08 10.84 -5.38
N ALA A 125 -12.39 10.81 -5.13
CA ALA A 125 -13.35 9.99 -5.87
C ALA A 125 -14.23 10.84 -6.80
N GLY A 126 -13.75 12.03 -7.20
CA GLY A 126 -14.47 12.99 -8.02
C GLY A 126 -15.78 13.43 -7.36
N THR A 127 -16.87 13.40 -8.13
CA THR A 127 -18.21 13.79 -7.66
C THR A 127 -18.78 12.88 -6.56
N ARG A 128 -18.18 11.70 -6.33
CA ARG A 128 -18.57 10.81 -5.21
C ARG A 128 -18.10 11.33 -3.85
N GLY A 129 -17.17 12.29 -3.86
CA GLY A 129 -16.62 12.95 -2.69
C GLY A 129 -15.14 12.68 -2.47
N ILE A 130 -14.61 13.38 -1.49
CA ILE A 130 -13.26 13.21 -0.96
C ILE A 130 -13.36 12.38 0.31
N ASN A 131 -12.51 11.34 0.45
CA ASN A 131 -12.53 10.45 1.61
C ASN A 131 -11.16 10.44 2.28
N TYR A 132 -11.13 10.80 3.56
CA TYR A 132 -9.96 10.69 4.41
C TYR A 132 -9.96 9.35 5.14
N TYR A 133 -8.83 8.67 5.17
CA TYR A 133 -8.62 7.39 5.82
C TYR A 133 -7.44 7.51 6.79
N ASN A 134 -7.65 7.12 8.04
CA ASN A 134 -6.63 7.04 9.06
C ASN A 134 -6.73 5.68 9.75
N PHE A 135 -5.63 4.94 9.78
CA PHE A 135 -5.55 3.60 10.34
C PHE A 135 -4.74 3.54 11.65
N ALA A 136 -4.43 4.68 12.29
CA ALA A 136 -3.65 4.75 13.53
C ALA A 136 -4.17 3.80 14.62
N ASP A 137 -5.50 3.77 14.81
CA ASP A 137 -6.15 2.99 15.86
C ASP A 137 -6.72 1.65 15.35
N PHE A 138 -6.23 1.17 14.20
CA PHE A 138 -6.76 -0.06 13.61
C PHE A 138 -6.25 -1.30 14.37
N GLY A 139 -7.18 -2.06 14.95
CA GLY A 139 -6.84 -3.30 15.66
C GLY A 139 -6.57 -4.46 14.71
N TYR A 140 -5.48 -5.20 14.94
CA TYR A 140 -5.24 -6.49 14.31
C TYR A 140 -5.37 -7.61 15.35
N PRO A 141 -6.31 -8.56 15.18
CA PRO A 141 -6.60 -9.56 16.20
C PRO A 141 -5.53 -10.65 16.33
N ALA A 142 -4.67 -10.80 15.32
CA ALA A 142 -3.54 -11.71 15.36
C ALA A 142 -2.23 -10.96 15.63
N LYS A 143 -1.11 -11.69 15.76
CA LYS A 143 0.20 -11.07 15.93
C LYS A 143 0.70 -10.49 14.59
N PRO A 144 1.04 -9.20 14.49
CA PRO A 144 1.53 -8.59 13.24
C PRO A 144 2.80 -9.24 12.68
N ASN A 145 3.62 -9.87 13.52
CA ASN A 145 4.83 -10.58 13.10
C ASN A 145 4.56 -12.02 12.60
N ASN A 146 3.33 -12.53 12.67
CA ASN A 146 3.02 -13.86 12.15
C ASN A 146 2.74 -13.81 10.64
N CYS A 147 3.80 -13.82 9.83
CA CYS A 147 3.72 -13.76 8.36
C CYS A 147 2.82 -14.86 7.77
N LEU A 148 2.75 -16.02 8.41
CA LEU A 148 1.94 -17.15 7.98
C LEU A 148 0.43 -16.92 8.16
N MET A 149 0.00 -15.80 8.75
CA MET A 149 -1.41 -15.38 8.73
C MET A 149 -1.90 -14.96 7.35
N CYS A 150 -1.00 -14.58 6.45
CA CYS A 150 -1.38 -14.22 5.07
C CYS A 150 -0.54 -14.96 4.04
N HIS A 151 0.77 -15.10 4.28
CA HIS A 151 1.70 -15.66 3.31
C HIS A 151 1.68 -17.19 3.25
N LYS A 152 1.95 -17.73 2.06
CA LYS A 152 2.32 -19.14 1.90
C LYS A 152 3.74 -19.36 2.47
N PRO A 153 4.06 -20.54 3.02
CA PRO A 153 5.42 -20.83 3.49
C PRO A 153 6.47 -20.58 2.40
N GLY A 154 7.58 -19.93 2.76
CA GLY A 154 8.71 -19.67 1.86
C GLY A 154 8.53 -18.53 0.85
N THR A 155 7.43 -17.77 0.88
CA THR A 155 7.16 -16.70 -0.11
C THR A 155 7.49 -15.28 0.36
N PHE A 156 8.05 -15.13 1.55
CA PHE A 156 8.27 -13.84 2.23
C PHE A 156 9.72 -13.62 2.67
N THR A 157 10.66 -14.44 2.19
CA THR A 157 12.09 -14.36 2.54
C THR A 157 12.96 -13.78 1.41
N SER A 158 12.37 -13.45 0.27
CA SER A 158 13.10 -12.91 -0.88
C SER A 158 12.23 -11.98 -1.73
N VAL A 159 12.90 -11.11 -2.49
CA VAL A 159 12.28 -10.29 -3.53
C VAL A 159 12.82 -10.74 -4.88
N PRO A 160 11.95 -11.02 -5.88
CA PRO A 160 12.40 -11.45 -7.20
C PRO A 160 13.24 -10.39 -7.91
N ALA A 161 14.18 -10.85 -8.74
CA ALA A 161 14.89 -9.97 -9.67
C ALA A 161 13.88 -9.24 -10.58
N GLY A 162 14.14 -7.97 -10.87
CA GLY A 162 13.24 -7.13 -11.67
C GLY A 162 11.96 -6.69 -10.95
N ALA A 163 11.85 -6.88 -9.62
CA ALA A 163 10.79 -6.26 -8.86
C ALA A 163 10.86 -4.73 -8.98
N LEU A 164 9.69 -4.10 -9.10
CA LEU A 164 9.59 -2.65 -9.26
C LEU A 164 9.65 -1.93 -7.91
N ALA A 165 10.24 -0.74 -7.92
CA ALA A 165 10.17 0.18 -6.80
C ALA A 165 8.72 0.63 -6.57
N THR A 166 8.38 0.89 -5.31
CA THR A 166 7.03 1.31 -4.93
C THR A 166 6.96 2.82 -4.85
N ASN A 167 5.98 3.40 -5.53
CA ASN A 167 5.61 4.81 -5.47
C ASN A 167 4.85 5.10 -4.18
N PHE A 168 5.38 6.01 -3.36
CA PHE A 168 4.75 6.49 -2.13
C PHE A 168 3.98 7.78 -2.38
N VAL A 169 4.59 8.73 -3.09
CA VAL A 169 3.99 10.02 -3.46
C VAL A 169 4.20 10.26 -4.95
N THR A 170 3.12 10.54 -5.67
CA THR A 170 3.22 11.05 -7.04
C THR A 170 3.65 12.51 -7.00
N ASP A 171 4.74 12.80 -7.71
CA ASP A 171 5.26 14.15 -7.87
C ASP A 171 5.80 14.31 -9.30
N ASN A 172 5.90 15.54 -9.80
CA ASN A 172 6.58 15.89 -11.05
C ASN A 172 7.63 17.01 -10.85
N GLY A 173 7.91 17.37 -9.59
CA GLY A 173 8.81 18.45 -9.20
C GLY A 173 8.18 19.86 -9.24
N ALA A 174 6.90 19.97 -9.58
CA ALA A 174 6.23 21.25 -9.82
C ALA A 174 4.76 21.29 -9.36
N ILE A 175 4.41 20.59 -8.27
CA ILE A 175 3.04 20.61 -7.74
C ILE A 175 2.79 21.88 -6.92
N ASN A 176 2.13 22.87 -7.53
CA ASN A 176 1.74 24.13 -6.87
C ASN A 176 0.21 24.28 -6.74
N THR A 177 -0.55 23.49 -7.50
CA THR A 177 -2.01 23.48 -7.51
C THR A 177 -2.56 22.05 -7.57
N PRO A 178 -3.84 21.82 -7.20
CA PRO A 178 -4.48 20.52 -7.40
C PRO A 178 -4.46 20.03 -8.86
N ASP A 179 -4.53 20.95 -9.84
CA ASP A 179 -4.44 20.63 -11.27
C ASP A 179 -3.05 20.10 -11.63
N ASP A 180 -1.97 20.66 -11.05
CA ASP A 180 -0.61 20.13 -11.23
C ASP A 180 -0.48 18.71 -10.65
N ALA A 181 -1.15 18.44 -9.53
CA ALA A 181 -1.17 17.11 -8.92
C ALA A 181 -1.94 16.09 -9.78
N ASP A 182 -3.03 16.50 -10.43
CA ASP A 182 -3.72 15.66 -11.43
C ASP A 182 -2.83 15.43 -12.66
N ALA A 183 -2.19 16.47 -13.20
CA ALA A 183 -1.28 16.35 -14.33
C ALA A 183 -0.08 15.43 -14.04
N ALA A 184 0.48 15.49 -12.83
CA ALA A 184 1.55 14.58 -12.41
C ALA A 184 1.12 13.11 -12.47
N ARG A 185 -0.16 12.80 -12.16
CA ARG A 185 -0.70 11.44 -12.21
C ARG A 185 -0.81 10.85 -13.60
N GLU A 186 -0.97 11.68 -14.62
CA GLU A 186 -0.99 11.24 -16.02
C GLU A 186 0.39 10.74 -16.49
N THR A 187 1.46 11.08 -15.77
CA THR A 187 2.83 10.73 -16.11
C THR A 187 3.40 9.58 -15.29
N VAL A 188 2.61 8.96 -14.40
CA VAL A 188 3.07 7.88 -13.53
C VAL A 188 3.37 6.60 -14.33
N PRO A 189 4.55 5.95 -14.16
CA PRO A 189 5.66 6.39 -13.33
C PRO A 189 6.47 7.51 -13.98
N ASN A 190 6.82 8.55 -13.22
CA ASN A 190 7.73 9.60 -13.67
C ASN A 190 8.98 9.67 -12.78
N THR A 191 9.98 10.45 -13.19
CA THR A 191 11.29 10.52 -12.52
C THR A 191 11.27 11.23 -11.16
N MET A 192 10.26 12.03 -10.87
CA MET A 192 10.15 12.80 -9.63
C MET A 192 9.26 12.13 -8.58
N ASP A 193 8.51 11.10 -8.95
CA ASP A 193 7.80 10.21 -8.03
C ASP A 193 8.70 9.84 -6.83
N GLU A 194 8.19 10.00 -5.61
CA GLU A 194 8.90 9.56 -4.41
C GLU A 194 8.74 8.05 -4.26
N VAL A 195 9.86 7.32 -4.27
CA VAL A 195 9.86 5.85 -4.28
C VAL A 195 10.70 5.24 -3.18
N VAL A 196 10.40 3.98 -2.88
CA VAL A 196 11.25 3.08 -2.08
C VAL A 196 11.60 1.84 -2.91
N SER A 197 12.86 1.41 -2.84
CA SER A 197 13.38 0.23 -3.54
C SER A 197 12.65 -1.07 -3.16
N PRO A 198 12.65 -2.09 -4.05
CA PRO A 198 11.70 -3.20 -3.97
C PRO A 198 11.75 -4.05 -2.69
N PHE A 199 12.95 -4.33 -2.16
CA PHE A 199 13.12 -5.09 -0.92
C PHE A 199 12.71 -4.24 0.28
N ALA A 200 13.29 -3.05 0.42
CA ALA A 200 13.02 -2.12 1.52
C ALA A 200 11.54 -1.75 1.63
N SER A 201 10.84 -1.56 0.51
CA SER A 201 9.42 -1.21 0.53
C SER A 201 8.55 -2.32 1.14
N SER A 202 9.01 -3.58 1.08
CA SER A 202 8.32 -4.71 1.71
C SER A 202 8.43 -4.68 3.24
N CYS A 203 9.46 -4.02 3.78
CA CYS A 203 9.77 -3.93 5.20
C CYS A 203 9.23 -2.63 5.83
N ILE A 204 9.32 -1.51 5.11
CA ILE A 204 9.02 -0.17 5.63
C ILE A 204 7.53 0.05 5.97
N ALA A 205 6.65 -0.81 5.45
CA ALA A 205 5.23 -0.79 5.80
C ALA A 205 4.97 -1.15 7.28
N CYS A 206 5.91 -1.81 7.95
CA CYS A 206 5.86 -2.08 9.40
C CYS A 206 7.07 -1.46 10.13
N HIS A 207 8.25 -1.47 9.53
CA HIS A 207 9.48 -0.92 10.06
C HIS A 207 9.72 0.51 9.55
N ASP A 208 8.94 1.46 10.06
CA ASP A 208 8.85 2.82 9.53
C ASP A 208 9.65 3.88 10.33
N THR A 209 10.46 3.45 11.29
CA THR A 209 11.27 4.38 12.09
C THR A 209 12.39 5.02 11.24
N PRO A 210 12.85 6.25 11.58
CA PRO A 210 14.01 6.86 10.92
C PRO A 210 15.28 6.00 10.97
N LEU A 211 15.49 5.27 12.09
CA LEU A 211 16.63 4.36 12.24
C LEU A 211 16.53 3.16 11.26
N ALA A 212 15.32 2.60 11.09
CA ALA A 212 15.10 1.52 10.14
C ALA A 212 15.32 2.00 8.70
N ALA A 213 14.83 3.19 8.34
CA ALA A 213 15.07 3.79 7.03
C ALA A 213 16.57 3.99 6.76
N ALA A 214 17.33 4.53 7.74
CA ALA A 214 18.77 4.69 7.63
C ALA A 214 19.51 3.35 7.50
N HIS A 215 19.10 2.32 8.26
CA HIS A 215 19.65 0.97 8.15
C HIS A 215 19.41 0.38 6.75
N MET A 216 18.21 0.52 6.20
CA MET A 216 17.90 0.06 4.85
C MET A 216 18.78 0.78 3.82
N ALA A 217 18.90 2.11 3.92
CA ALA A 217 19.72 2.91 3.01
C ALA A 217 21.21 2.52 3.06
N GLN A 218 21.75 2.26 4.26
CA GLN A 218 23.13 1.77 4.43
C GLN A 218 23.38 0.41 3.75
N ASN A 219 22.33 -0.38 3.53
CA ASN A 219 22.38 -1.67 2.86
C ASN A 219 21.94 -1.60 1.39
N GLY A 220 22.06 -0.42 0.78
CA GLY A 220 21.85 -0.19 -0.64
C GLY A 220 20.40 -0.02 -1.07
N ALA A 221 19.47 0.11 -0.12
CA ALA A 221 18.12 0.53 -0.44
C ALA A 221 18.07 2.01 -0.83
N PHE A 222 17.15 2.34 -1.73
CA PHE A 222 16.76 3.71 -2.00
C PHE A 222 15.46 3.98 -1.25
N VAL A 223 15.44 4.98 -0.38
CA VAL A 223 14.34 5.19 0.58
C VAL A 223 13.89 6.65 0.51
N TYR A 224 12.62 6.86 0.13
CA TYR A 224 11.97 8.18 0.06
C TYR A 224 12.75 9.22 -0.74
N GLY A 225 13.05 8.89 -2.00
CA GLY A 225 13.69 9.81 -2.94
C GLY A 225 13.02 9.80 -4.30
N ALA A 226 13.42 10.75 -5.15
CA ALA A 226 12.93 10.84 -6.52
C ALA A 226 13.34 9.60 -7.33
N ARG A 227 12.40 9.00 -8.05
CA ARG A 227 12.59 7.76 -8.84
C ARG A 227 13.79 7.84 -9.78
N GLY A 228 14.03 8.99 -10.39
CA GLY A 228 15.14 9.23 -11.32
C GLY A 228 16.52 9.06 -10.66
N ASP A 229 16.60 9.28 -9.36
CA ASP A 229 17.85 9.20 -8.59
C ASP A 229 18.12 7.80 -8.05
N MET A 230 17.14 6.88 -8.12
CA MET A 230 17.30 5.50 -7.64
C MET A 230 18.43 4.76 -8.36
N GLY A 231 18.66 5.07 -9.64
CA GLY A 231 19.74 4.48 -10.44
C GLY A 231 19.77 2.95 -10.38
N ASN A 232 20.96 2.39 -10.18
CA ASN A 232 21.19 0.95 -10.03
C ASN A 232 21.27 0.52 -8.55
N SER A 233 20.45 1.09 -7.67
CA SER A 233 20.45 0.72 -6.24
C SER A 233 20.40 -0.80 -6.07
N VAL A 234 21.38 -1.35 -5.35
CA VAL A 234 21.52 -2.80 -5.11
C VAL A 234 21.31 -3.08 -3.62
N GLU A 235 20.18 -3.71 -3.31
CA GLU A 235 19.85 -4.09 -1.94
C GLU A 235 20.59 -5.36 -1.53
N THR A 236 21.36 -5.30 -0.44
CA THR A 236 22.09 -6.45 0.12
C THR A 236 21.35 -7.14 1.27
N CYS A 237 20.05 -6.85 1.44
CA CYS A 237 19.23 -7.30 2.56
C CYS A 237 19.30 -8.82 2.78
N ALA A 238 19.25 -9.61 1.71
CA ALA A 238 19.25 -11.07 1.77
C ALA A 238 20.55 -11.69 2.34
N LEU A 239 21.65 -10.93 2.43
CA LEU A 239 22.88 -11.39 3.07
C LEU A 239 22.70 -11.62 4.57
N CYS A 240 21.86 -10.80 5.21
CA CYS A 240 21.59 -10.86 6.65
C CYS A 240 20.19 -11.36 6.96
N HIS A 241 19.21 -11.04 6.12
CA HIS A 241 17.79 -11.36 6.32
C HIS A 241 17.31 -12.59 5.53
N GLY A 242 18.18 -13.21 4.73
CA GLY A 242 17.85 -14.44 4.00
C GLY A 242 17.77 -15.68 4.91
N PRO A 243 17.27 -16.80 4.37
CA PRO A 243 17.20 -18.07 5.10
C PRO A 243 18.53 -18.49 5.73
N GLY A 244 18.53 -18.75 7.04
CA GLY A 244 19.69 -19.22 7.82
C GLY A 244 20.78 -18.16 8.04
N ARG A 245 20.48 -16.88 7.78
CA ARG A 245 21.42 -15.76 8.00
C ARG A 245 21.29 -15.19 9.42
N SER A 246 22.21 -14.29 9.77
CA SER A 246 22.34 -13.74 11.14
C SER A 246 21.09 -13.05 11.67
N ALA A 247 20.28 -12.47 10.77
CA ALA A 247 19.01 -11.81 11.08
C ALA A 247 17.88 -12.36 10.18
N ASP A 248 17.88 -13.69 9.97
CA ASP A 248 16.87 -14.43 9.23
C ASP A 248 15.45 -13.96 9.54
N ILE A 249 14.65 -13.66 8.50
CA ILE A 249 13.30 -13.09 8.64
C ILE A 249 12.39 -14.00 9.47
N VAL A 250 12.43 -15.32 9.24
CA VAL A 250 11.56 -16.28 9.92
C VAL A 250 11.88 -16.28 11.42
N THR A 251 13.17 -16.40 11.75
CA THR A 251 13.67 -16.42 13.12
C THR A 251 13.39 -15.09 13.84
N ALA A 252 13.66 -13.95 13.19
CA ALA A 252 13.47 -12.62 13.76
C ALA A 252 12.00 -12.29 14.03
N HIS A 253 11.08 -12.90 13.28
CA HIS A 253 9.63 -12.75 13.47
C HIS A 253 9.01 -13.84 14.36
N GLY A 254 9.83 -14.76 14.89
CA GLY A 254 9.38 -15.82 15.80
C GLY A 254 8.55 -16.91 15.12
N LEU A 255 8.91 -17.25 13.88
CA LEU A 255 8.27 -18.29 13.06
C LEU A 255 9.12 -19.56 12.96
#